data_AF-A0A2P6TWP8-F1
#
_entry.id   AF-A0A2P6TWP8-F1
#
_cell.length_a   1.000
_cell.length_b   1.000
_cell.length_c   1.000
_cell.angle_alpha   90.00
_cell.angle_beta   90.00
_cell.angle_gamma   90.00
#
_symmetry.space_group_name_H-M   'P 1'
#
loop_
_entity.id
_entity.type
_entity.pdbx_description
1 polymer ?
#
loop_
_entity_poly.entity_id
_entity_poly.type
_entity_poly.pdbx_seq_one_letter_code
_entity_poly.pdbx_strand_id
1 'polypeptide(L)'
;MKRNPRKVKWTKAYRKLAGKELAEDATFEMERRRNRPEKYDRELVHKTVKAMDKIEKIRGARQDRFYEQRMSRAKAQQAAADRKQLEQEIHLVKAPGALAKEKEEKLKVAVEDEQEEMQE
;
A
#
# COMPACT_ATOMS: atom_id res chain seq x y z
N MET A 1 -26.74 -11.15 -16.35
CA MET A 1 -25.49 -11.03 -17.14
C MET A 1 -24.51 -12.12 -16.68
N LYS A 2 -24.10 -13.06 -17.54
CA LYS A 2 -23.18 -14.17 -17.18
C LYS A 2 -21.71 -13.72 -17.33
N ARG A 3 -21.17 -13.03 -16.33
CA ARG A 3 -19.76 -12.57 -16.35
C ARG A 3 -18.82 -13.64 -15.82
N ASN A 4 -17.67 -13.83 -16.47
CA ASN A 4 -16.64 -14.77 -16.02
C ASN A 4 -15.84 -14.16 -14.85
N PRO A 5 -15.88 -14.76 -13.64
CA PRO A 5 -15.18 -14.20 -12.47
C PRO A 5 -13.67 -14.10 -12.66
N ARG A 6 -13.05 -14.97 -13.48
CA ARG A 6 -11.62 -14.89 -13.81
C ARG A 6 -11.24 -13.67 -14.65
N LYS A 7 -12.21 -12.94 -15.21
CA LYS A 7 -12.00 -11.67 -15.94
C LYS A 7 -12.47 -10.45 -15.15
N VAL A 8 -13.11 -10.64 -13.99
CA VAL A 8 -13.63 -9.55 -13.16
C VAL A 8 -12.58 -9.17 -12.10
N LYS A 9 -11.97 -7.99 -12.29
CA LYS A 9 -10.75 -7.55 -11.58
C LYS A 9 -10.83 -7.52 -10.05
N TRP A 10 -12.01 -7.28 -9.48
CA TRP A 10 -12.19 -7.17 -8.02
C TRP A 10 -12.34 -8.54 -7.32
N THR A 11 -12.56 -9.62 -8.08
CA THR A 11 -12.79 -10.95 -7.50
C THR A 11 -11.49 -11.61 -7.05
N LYS A 12 -11.57 -12.47 -6.04
CA LYS A 12 -10.45 -13.32 -5.60
C LYS A 12 -9.96 -14.27 -6.69
N ALA A 13 -10.86 -14.79 -7.53
CA ALA A 13 -10.52 -15.66 -8.65
C ALA A 13 -9.57 -14.97 -9.64
N TYR A 14 -9.89 -13.74 -10.05
CA TYR A 14 -8.99 -12.94 -10.87
C TYR A 14 -7.67 -12.63 -10.15
N ARG A 15 -7.73 -12.22 -8.88
CA ARG A 15 -6.52 -11.84 -8.12
C ARG A 15 -5.53 -12.99 -7.97
N LYS A 16 -6.00 -14.21 -7.70
CA LYS A 16 -5.16 -15.42 -7.64
C LYS A 16 -4.53 -15.72 -9.00
N LEU A 17 -5.33 -15.74 -10.08
CA LEU A 17 -4.85 -16.03 -11.44
C LEU A 17 -3.84 -14.98 -11.93
N ALA A 18 -4.07 -13.70 -11.63
CA ALA A 18 -3.22 -12.59 -12.02
C ALA A 18 -2.01 -12.38 -11.08
N GLY A 19 -1.76 -13.28 -10.13
CA GLY A 19 -0.62 -13.18 -9.20
C GLY A 19 -0.67 -11.97 -8.26
N LYS A 20 -1.87 -11.46 -7.93
CA LYS A 20 -2.06 -10.33 -7.00
C LYS A 20 -2.18 -10.74 -5.53
N GLU A 21 -2.28 -12.03 -5.27
CA GLU A 21 -2.34 -12.64 -3.93
C GLU A 21 -1.54 -13.95 -3.94
N LEU A 22 -1.11 -14.38 -2.76
CA LEU A 22 -0.48 -15.67 -2.56
C LEU A 22 -1.47 -16.80 -2.91
N ALA A 23 -1.15 -17.60 -3.93
CA ALA A 23 -2.02 -18.66 -4.45
C ALA A 23 -1.59 -20.06 -4.00
N GLU A 24 -0.28 -20.31 -3.95
CA GLU A 24 0.33 -21.60 -3.60
C GLU A 24 1.07 -21.43 -2.26
N ASP A 25 0.50 -21.96 -1.19
CA ASP A 25 1.12 -21.96 0.14
C ASP A 25 0.64 -23.15 0.96
N ALA A 26 1.54 -23.71 1.77
CA ALA A 26 1.24 -24.86 2.62
C ALA A 26 0.15 -24.56 3.67
N THR A 27 -0.04 -23.28 4.05
CA THR A 27 -1.11 -22.90 4.98
C THR A 27 -2.51 -23.18 4.41
N PHE A 28 -2.68 -23.19 3.08
CA PHE A 28 -3.97 -23.48 2.45
C PHE A 28 -4.35 -24.97 2.50
N GLU A 29 -3.39 -25.87 2.65
CA GLU A 29 -3.66 -27.31 2.73
C GLU A 29 -4.43 -27.69 4.00
N MET A 30 -4.32 -26.87 5.06
CA MET A 30 -5.00 -27.09 6.33
C MET A 30 -6.51 -26.84 6.25
N GLU A 31 -6.97 -26.06 5.26
CA GLU A 31 -8.39 -25.77 4.99
C GLU A 31 -9.06 -26.87 4.13
N ARG A 32 -8.36 -27.96 3.83
CA ARG A 32 -8.89 -29.03 2.98
C ARG A 32 -10.15 -29.66 3.57
N ARG A 33 -11.14 -29.92 2.71
CA ARG A 33 -12.37 -30.63 3.09
C ARG A 33 -12.05 -32.08 3.48
N ARG A 34 -12.40 -32.47 4.71
CA ARG A 34 -12.30 -33.87 5.16
C ARG A 34 -13.56 -34.63 4.77
N ASN A 35 -13.40 -35.74 4.05
CA ASN A 35 -14.51 -36.58 3.59
C ASN A 35 -14.90 -37.69 4.58
N ARG A 36 -14.14 -37.84 5.68
CA ARG A 36 -14.42 -38.79 6.75
C ARG A 36 -14.39 -38.05 8.09
N PRO A 37 -15.39 -38.24 8.96
CA PRO A 37 -15.35 -37.70 10.30
C PRO A 37 -14.38 -38.49 11.17
N GLU A 38 -13.73 -37.79 12.10
CA GLU A 38 -12.94 -38.40 13.17
C GLU A 38 -13.80 -38.46 14.45
N LYS A 39 -13.60 -39.50 15.28
CA LYS A 39 -14.25 -39.57 16.58
C LYS A 39 -13.76 -38.41 17.45
N TYR A 40 -14.66 -37.82 18.24
CA TYR A 40 -14.30 -36.73 19.15
C TYR A 40 -13.20 -37.17 20.12
N ASP A 41 -12.15 -36.36 20.18
CA ASP A 41 -11.10 -36.40 21.18
C ASP A 41 -10.86 -34.94 21.65
N ARG A 42 -11.01 -34.72 22.96
CA ARG A 42 -10.86 -33.40 23.58
C ARG A 42 -9.46 -32.85 23.39
N GLU A 43 -8.43 -33.68 23.52
CA GLU A 43 -7.04 -33.23 23.35
C GLU A 43 -6.76 -32.79 21.92
N LEU A 44 -7.28 -33.56 20.95
CA LEU A 44 -7.15 -33.24 19.54
C LEU A 44 -7.77 -31.88 19.25
N VAL A 45 -9.00 -31.64 19.71
CA VAL A 45 -9.72 -30.37 19.50
C VAL A 45 -8.94 -29.19 20.10
N HIS A 46 -8.43 -29.32 21.33
CA HIS A 46 -7.63 -28.25 21.96
C HIS A 46 -6.34 -27.97 21.19
N LYS A 47 -5.64 -29.01 20.73
CA LYS A 47 -4.42 -28.86 19.92
C LYS A 47 -4.74 -28.20 18.58
N THR A 48 -5.85 -28.57 17.93
CA THR A 48 -6.25 -28.00 16.63
C THR A 48 -6.64 -26.53 16.74
N VAL A 49 -7.39 -26.13 17.77
CA VAL A 49 -7.77 -24.71 17.95
C VAL A 49 -6.52 -23.84 18.13
N LYS A 50 -5.58 -24.26 18.98
CA LYS A 50 -4.30 -23.55 19.15
C LYS A 50 -3.47 -23.50 17.86
N ALA A 51 -3.49 -24.57 17.06
CA ALA A 51 -2.78 -24.62 15.80
C ALA A 51 -3.40 -23.67 14.76
N MET A 52 -4.72 -23.54 14.71
CA MET A 52 -5.43 -22.64 13.79
C MET A 52 -4.98 -21.19 13.97
N ASP A 53 -4.94 -20.68 15.21
CA ASP A 53 -4.48 -19.31 15.50
C ASP A 53 -3.04 -19.06 15.02
N LYS A 54 -2.16 -20.05 15.21
CA LYS A 54 -0.77 -19.95 14.78
C LYS A 54 -0.65 -19.95 13.25
N ILE A 55 -1.42 -20.80 12.57
CA ILE A 55 -1.42 -20.90 11.12
C ILE A 55 -1.95 -19.60 10.50
N GLU A 56 -2.99 -18.99 11.07
CA GLU A 56 -3.53 -17.72 10.59
C GLU A 56 -2.51 -16.58 10.66
N LYS A 57 -1.77 -16.48 11.77
CA LYS A 57 -0.67 -15.50 11.91
C LYS A 57 0.42 -15.70 10.86
N ILE A 58 0.82 -16.96 10.61
CA ILE A 58 1.82 -17.29 9.58
C ILE A 58 1.30 -16.93 8.19
N ARG A 59 0.03 -17.23 7.90
CA ARG A 59 -0.62 -16.90 6.63
C ARG A 59 -0.64 -15.39 6.40
N GLY A 60 -1.02 -14.60 7.41
CA GLY A 60 -1.00 -13.13 7.36
C GLY A 60 0.40 -12.61 7.02
N ALA A 61 1.40 -13.00 7.81
CA ALA A 61 2.79 -12.58 7.60
C ALA A 61 3.32 -12.93 6.19
N ARG A 62 2.96 -14.11 5.64
CA ARG A 62 3.34 -14.50 4.28
C ARG A 62 2.63 -13.68 3.21
N GLN A 63 1.36 -13.35 3.42
CA GLN A 63 0.60 -12.49 2.51
C GLN A 63 1.15 -11.06 2.49
N ASP A 64 1.50 -10.51 3.65
CA ASP A 64 2.10 -9.18 3.77
C ASP A 64 3.44 -9.13 3.05
N ARG A 65 4.32 -10.13 3.28
CA ARG A 65 5.60 -10.25 2.57
C ARG A 65 5.41 -10.34 1.05
N PHE A 66 4.42 -11.11 0.58
CA PHE A 66 4.10 -11.20 -0.85
C PHE A 66 3.66 -9.84 -1.41
N TYR A 67 2.84 -9.10 -0.66
CA TYR A 67 2.43 -7.76 -1.04
C TYR A 67 3.61 -6.78 -1.13
N GLU A 68 4.48 -6.77 -0.13
CA GLU A 68 5.68 -5.92 -0.11
C GLU A 68 6.60 -6.20 -1.30
N GLN A 69 6.88 -7.48 -1.57
CA GLN A 69 7.69 -7.87 -2.73
C GLN A 69 7.06 -7.40 -4.04
N ARG A 70 5.74 -7.48 -4.18
CA ARG A 70 5.02 -7.01 -5.36
C ARG A 70 5.09 -5.48 -5.51
N MET A 71 4.91 -4.74 -4.42
CA MET A 71 4.95 -3.27 -4.43
C MET A 71 6.38 -2.71 -4.59
N SER A 72 7.41 -3.45 -4.18
CA SER A 72 8.81 -3.01 -4.32
C SER A 72 9.17 -2.65 -5.77
N ARG A 73 8.65 -3.40 -6.75
CA ARG A 73 8.85 -3.13 -8.19
C ARG A 73 8.21 -1.81 -8.64
N ALA A 74 7.04 -1.49 -8.10
CA ALA A 74 6.33 -0.25 -8.43
C ALA A 74 7.08 0.98 -7.92
N LYS A 75 7.71 0.90 -6.74
CA LYS A 75 8.50 2.01 -6.16
C LYS A 75 9.62 2.47 -7.09
N ALA A 76 10.35 1.54 -7.70
CA ALA A 76 11.43 1.88 -8.63
C ALA A 76 10.90 2.57 -9.91
N GLN A 77 9.78 2.10 -10.45
CA GLN A 77 9.13 2.71 -11.61
C GLN A 77 8.61 4.11 -11.29
N GLN A 78 8.03 4.28 -10.10
CA GLN A 78 7.56 5.58 -9.62
C GLN A 78 8.72 6.57 -9.51
N ALA A 79 9.83 6.20 -8.86
CA ALA A 79 10.99 7.08 -8.76
C ALA A 79 11.57 7.48 -10.14
N ALA A 80 11.55 6.57 -11.12
CA ALA A 80 11.96 6.89 -12.49
C ALA A 80 10.97 7.85 -13.19
N ALA A 81 9.67 7.66 -12.98
CA ALA A 81 8.64 8.56 -13.49
C ALA A 81 8.73 9.95 -12.84
N ASP A 82 8.94 10.02 -11.53
CA ASP A 82 9.08 11.27 -10.78
C ASP A 82 10.30 12.07 -11.26
N ARG A 83 11.44 11.40 -11.52
CA ARG A 83 12.63 12.04 -12.11
C ARG A 83 12.33 12.62 -13.49
N LYS A 84 11.69 11.85 -14.35
CA LYS A 84 11.30 12.30 -15.69
C LYS A 84 10.32 13.48 -15.62
N GLN A 85 9.39 13.46 -14.67
CA GLN A 85 8.46 14.55 -14.45
C GLN A 85 9.20 15.82 -14.01
N LEU A 86 10.12 15.72 -13.05
CA LEU A 86 10.95 16.86 -12.63
C LEU A 86 11.77 17.45 -13.78
N GLU A 87 12.33 16.63 -14.66
CA GLU A 87 13.08 17.10 -15.85
C GLU A 87 12.19 17.89 -16.82
N GLN A 88 10.94 17.46 -17.03
CA GLN A 88 9.99 18.10 -17.96
C GLN A 88 9.32 19.34 -17.36
N GLU A 89 8.95 19.26 -16.09
CA GLU A 89 8.11 20.23 -15.37
C GLU A 89 8.93 21.15 -14.46
N ILE A 90 10.26 21.23 -14.63
CA ILE A 90 11.13 22.04 -13.76
C ILE A 90 10.71 23.52 -13.68
N HIS A 91 10.11 24.03 -14.75
CA HIS A 91 9.62 25.40 -14.87
C HIS A 91 8.41 25.70 -13.96
N LEU A 92 7.66 24.70 -13.52
CA LEU A 92 6.53 24.83 -12.59
C LEU A 92 6.98 24.99 -11.14
N VAL A 93 8.25 24.68 -10.83
CA VAL A 93 8.78 24.67 -9.47
C VAL A 93 9.72 25.87 -9.28
N LYS A 94 9.31 26.85 -8.46
CA LYS A 94 10.22 27.90 -8.00
C LYS A 94 11.20 27.33 -6.96
N ALA A 95 12.47 27.72 -7.05
CA ALA A 95 13.47 27.34 -6.07
C ALA A 95 13.06 27.80 -4.66
N PRO A 96 13.24 26.98 -3.61
CA PRO A 96 12.81 27.33 -2.26
C PRO A 96 13.46 28.63 -1.74
N GLY A 97 14.69 28.93 -2.16
CA GLY A 97 15.34 30.20 -1.84
C GLY A 97 14.72 31.44 -2.51
N ALA A 98 14.11 31.28 -3.69
CA ALA A 98 13.39 32.37 -4.37
C ALA A 98 12.07 32.69 -3.65
N LEU A 99 11.39 31.67 -3.11
CA LEU A 99 10.18 31.86 -2.29
C LEU A 99 10.49 32.52 -0.94
N ALA A 100 11.64 32.20 -0.34
CA ALA A 100 12.09 32.86 0.90
C ALA A 100 12.37 34.34 0.67
N LYS A 101 13.05 34.70 -0.42
CA LYS A 101 13.29 36.10 -0.81
C LYS A 101 11.99 36.86 -1.13
N GLU A 102 11.06 36.27 -1.88
CA GLU A 102 9.74 36.87 -2.11
C GLU A 102 8.95 37.09 -0.81
N LYS A 103 9.09 36.20 0.18
CA LYS A 103 8.46 36.38 1.50
C LYS A 103 9.13 37.50 2.30
N GLU A 104 10.46 37.57 2.30
CA GLU A 104 11.21 38.62 2.97
C GLU A 104 10.93 40.00 2.34
N GLU A 105 10.86 40.08 1.01
CA GLU A 105 10.50 41.32 0.29
C GLU A 105 9.05 41.73 0.59
N LYS A 106 8.09 40.80 0.57
CA LYS A 106 6.71 41.11 0.96
C LYS A 106 6.56 41.54 2.42
N LEU A 107 7.36 40.98 3.33
CA LEU A 107 7.37 41.41 4.73
C LEU A 107 7.94 42.81 4.88
N LYS A 108 8.99 43.16 4.12
CA LYS A 108 9.57 44.52 4.16
C LYS A 108 8.61 45.57 3.61
N VAL A 109 7.95 45.29 2.49
CA VAL A 109 6.94 46.19 1.91
C VAL A 109 5.79 46.43 2.87
N ALA A 110 5.26 45.38 3.53
CA ALA A 110 4.20 45.54 4.52
C ALA A 110 4.61 46.37 5.75
N VAL A 111 5.88 46.31 6.16
CA VAL A 111 6.41 47.11 7.27
C VAL A 111 6.62 48.57 6.86
N GLU A 112 6.99 48.83 5.61
CA GLU A 112 7.08 50.19 5.05
C GLU A 112 5.68 50.82 4.90
N ASP A 113 4.69 50.08 4.41
CA ASP A 113 3.29 50.53 4.31
C ASP A 113 2.70 50.90 5.69
N GLU A 114 2.95 50.09 6.74
CA GLU A 114 2.50 50.41 8.11
C GLU A 114 3.26 51.60 8.74
N GLN A 115 4.49 51.87 8.31
CA GLN A 115 5.26 53.03 8.79
C GLN A 115 4.81 54.33 8.11
N GLU A 116 4.36 54.27 6.85
CA GLU A 116 3.78 55.41 6.14
C GLU A 116 2.36 55.73 6.66
N GLU A 117 1.51 54.73 6.95
CA GLU A 117 0.17 54.96 7.54
C GLU A 117 0.21 55.53 8.97
N MET A 118 1.29 55.33 9.73
CA MET A 118 1.44 55.95 11.05
C MET A 118 2.02 57.38 11.02
N GLN A 119 2.46 57.87 9.86
CA GLN A 119 3.03 59.21 9.68
C GLN A 119 2.07 60.22 9.03
N GLU A 120 0.90 59.79 8.56
CA GLU A 120 -0.28 60.64 8.29
C GLU A 120 -1.17 60.82 9.52
#